data_AF-A0A6I9QCP8-F1
#
_entry.id   AF-A0A6I9QCP8-F1
#
_cell.length_a   1.000
_cell.length_b   1.000
_cell.length_c   1.000
_cell.angle_alpha   90.00
_cell.angle_beta   90.00
_cell.angle_gamma   90.00
#
_symmetry.space_group_name_H-M   'P 1'
#
loop_
_entity.id
_entity.type
_entity.pdbx_description
1 polymer ?
#
loop_
_entity_poly.entity_id
_entity_poly.type
_entity_poly.pdbx_seq_one_letter_code
_entity_poly.pdbx_strand_id
1 'polypeptide(L)'
;MELNFVSLAFLFSSFLFALVVLKAPKSKAMKLPPSPPKLPIIGHLHRVLGSIPHRAFRDLSRRHGPVMLLKLGHVDHVVISSREAAREIMQTHDLIFATRPKLFIPEMLFQCADIAFSPYGNYWRQLRKICTVELLSTKRVKSFAAPLQEEILDLVGTISKLNKSPVNLSEKLRLLTNGVISRVAFGKTCKHAQRFLAATRELTELISGFCVADLFPSLTFIDTLTGLRSASEKSRREMDEIVEEIIKEHQEKRATSNGNKGDDPREEDVVDVLLGLEENGGLDFPLTHANIKAVTMDLFVAGTDTSSATTIWAMTELMKHPEIMEKAQAEVRRVLKGRPRIEEGDMSEFQYMKLVIKETLRLHPPTFFGSQDLWEIVNNGCHELMTQEKASLSANQENELKDVKKKNKKILFFLYQAVEESSFQKNIEAASSKEAWDIIAIIFRGDECVRQIRLQTLRAKFEDIRMESESIADYVFLILVIVNQMKRNDETLEDIRVVEKILHSLINFKV
;
A
#
# COMPACT_ATOMS: atom_id res chain seq x y z
N MET A 1 -19.39 -17.30 -58.12
CA MET A 1 -19.47 -16.32 -57.01
C MET A 1 -18.07 -16.28 -56.41
N GLU A 2 -17.25 -15.33 -56.84
CA GLU A 2 -15.84 -15.26 -56.42
C GLU A 2 -15.77 -14.76 -54.98
N LEU A 3 -15.32 -15.61 -54.06
CA LEU A 3 -15.04 -15.17 -52.69
C LEU A 3 -13.86 -14.21 -52.75
N ASN A 4 -14.14 -12.93 -52.46
CA ASN A 4 -13.16 -11.86 -52.41
C ASN A 4 -12.05 -12.20 -51.38
N PHE A 5 -10.80 -11.88 -51.71
CA PHE A 5 -9.62 -12.15 -50.87
C PHE A 5 -9.79 -11.65 -49.42
N VAL A 6 -10.50 -10.52 -49.26
CA VAL A 6 -10.84 -9.95 -47.96
C VAL A 6 -11.74 -10.88 -47.13
N SER A 7 -12.73 -11.51 -47.77
CA SER A 7 -13.62 -12.48 -47.11
C SER A 7 -12.87 -13.75 -46.70
N LEU A 8 -11.92 -14.19 -47.52
CA LEU A 8 -11.09 -15.36 -47.22
C LEU A 8 -10.13 -15.08 -46.04
N ALA A 9 -9.53 -13.89 -45.99
CA ALA A 9 -8.69 -13.45 -44.88
C ALA A 9 -9.49 -13.34 -43.57
N PHE A 10 -10.74 -12.84 -43.64
CA PHE A 10 -11.61 -12.74 -42.47
C PHE A 10 -12.04 -14.12 -41.95
N LEU A 11 -12.39 -15.04 -42.85
CA LEU A 11 -12.72 -16.42 -42.50
C LEU A 11 -11.52 -17.15 -41.90
N PHE A 12 -10.33 -16.97 -42.47
CA PHE A 12 -9.10 -17.57 -41.95
C PHE A 12 -8.72 -17.01 -40.57
N SER A 13 -8.86 -15.69 -40.37
CA SER A 13 -8.67 -15.05 -39.06
C SER A 13 -9.67 -15.56 -38.03
N SER A 14 -10.95 -15.68 -38.40
CA SER A 14 -11.99 -16.23 -37.53
C SER A 14 -11.79 -17.72 -37.19
N PHE A 15 -11.25 -18.49 -38.13
CA PHE A 15 -10.93 -19.91 -37.95
C PHE A 15 -9.69 -20.11 -37.06
N LEU A 16 -8.64 -19.29 -37.24
CA LEU A 16 -7.49 -19.25 -36.33
C LEU A 16 -7.91 -18.84 -34.93
N PHE A 17 -8.79 -17.85 -34.81
CA PHE A 17 -9.36 -17.42 -33.53
C PHE A 17 -10.15 -18.56 -32.86
N ALA A 18 -11.01 -19.25 -33.61
CA ALA A 18 -11.76 -20.41 -33.12
C ALA A 18 -10.82 -21.55 -32.67
N LEU A 19 -9.75 -21.83 -33.41
CA LEU A 19 -8.76 -22.85 -33.03
C LEU A 19 -7.99 -22.49 -31.75
N VAL A 20 -7.69 -21.22 -31.54
CA VAL A 20 -7.06 -20.73 -30.29
C VAL A 20 -8.02 -20.86 -29.11
N VAL A 21 -9.31 -20.56 -29.31
CA VAL A 21 -10.36 -20.73 -28.27
C VAL A 21 -10.62 -22.21 -27.96
N LEU A 22 -10.60 -23.08 -28.97
CA LEU A 22 -10.88 -24.52 -28.84
C LEU A 22 -9.71 -25.35 -28.29
N LYS A 23 -8.47 -24.87 -28.43
CA LYS A 23 -7.26 -25.52 -27.88
C LYS A 23 -6.82 -25.01 -26.52
N ALA A 24 -7.58 -24.11 -25.89
CA ALA A 24 -7.29 -23.70 -24.52
C ALA A 24 -7.39 -24.92 -23.57
N PRO A 25 -6.31 -25.29 -22.86
CA PRO A 25 -6.34 -26.45 -21.97
C PRO A 25 -7.39 -26.24 -20.88
N LYS A 26 -8.23 -27.25 -20.64
CA LYS A 26 -9.12 -27.27 -19.48
C LYS A 26 -8.26 -27.44 -18.22
N SER A 27 -7.84 -26.34 -17.61
CA SER A 27 -7.14 -26.38 -16.33
C SER A 27 -8.08 -26.91 -15.24
N LYS A 28 -7.53 -27.64 -14.26
CA LYS A 28 -8.25 -27.98 -13.03
C LYS A 28 -8.79 -26.67 -12.44
N ALA A 29 -10.10 -26.60 -12.22
CA ALA A 29 -10.76 -25.41 -11.69
C ALA A 29 -10.22 -25.05 -10.31
N MET A 30 -9.22 -24.18 -10.28
CA MET A 30 -8.87 -23.44 -9.08
C MET A 30 -10.06 -22.59 -8.67
N LYS A 31 -10.30 -22.49 -7.36
CA LYS A 31 -11.27 -21.52 -6.80
C LYS A 31 -10.67 -20.11 -6.89
N LEU A 32 -10.64 -19.55 -8.10
CA LEU A 32 -10.30 -18.15 -8.33
C LEU A 32 -11.47 -17.24 -7.89
N PRO A 33 -11.20 -15.98 -7.52
CA PRO A 33 -12.26 -15.01 -7.35
C PRO A 33 -13.13 -14.90 -8.61
N PRO A 34 -14.42 -14.54 -8.46
CA PRO A 34 -15.30 -14.32 -9.60
C PRO A 34 -14.66 -13.30 -10.57
N SER A 35 -14.79 -13.57 -11.87
CA SER A 35 -14.23 -12.73 -12.92
C SER A 35 -15.32 -12.44 -13.96
N PRO A 36 -15.49 -11.17 -14.39
CA PRO A 36 -16.37 -10.85 -15.51
C PRO A 36 -15.90 -11.52 -16.80
N PRO A 37 -16.75 -11.55 -17.84
CA PRO A 37 -16.30 -11.94 -19.17
C PRO A 37 -15.22 -10.99 -19.70
N LYS A 38 -14.07 -11.57 -20.10
CA LYS A 38 -12.91 -10.86 -20.64
C LYS A 38 -12.82 -10.97 -22.15
N LEU A 39 -12.24 -9.96 -22.79
CA LEU A 39 -11.88 -10.02 -24.22
C LEU A 39 -10.49 -10.64 -24.41
N PRO A 40 -10.22 -11.27 -25.56
CA PRO A 40 -8.88 -11.72 -25.93
C PRO A 40 -7.88 -10.57 -25.90
N ILE A 41 -6.63 -10.85 -25.51
CA ILE A 41 -5.48 -9.94 -25.50
C ILE A 41 -5.59 -8.78 -24.48
N ILE A 42 -6.63 -7.96 -24.55
CA ILE A 42 -6.79 -6.76 -23.70
C ILE A 42 -7.47 -7.07 -22.35
N GLY A 43 -8.04 -8.27 -22.19
CA GLY A 43 -8.72 -8.68 -20.97
C GLY A 43 -9.94 -7.79 -20.65
N HIS A 44 -9.94 -7.18 -19.48
CA HIS A 44 -11.00 -6.32 -18.95
C HIS A 44 -10.74 -4.83 -19.19
N LEU A 45 -9.68 -4.46 -19.91
CA LEU A 45 -9.36 -3.05 -20.14
C LEU A 45 -10.52 -2.26 -20.75
N HIS A 46 -11.27 -2.87 -21.67
CA HIS A 46 -12.48 -2.29 -22.27
C HIS A 46 -13.58 -1.89 -21.26
N ARG A 47 -13.54 -2.37 -20.02
CA ARG A 47 -14.49 -2.04 -18.95
C ARG A 47 -14.00 -0.94 -18.02
N VAL A 48 -12.71 -0.62 -18.08
CA VAL A 48 -12.04 0.34 -17.18
C VAL A 48 -11.64 1.59 -17.96
N LEU A 49 -11.10 1.41 -19.17
CA LEU A 49 -10.71 2.49 -20.08
C LEU A 49 -11.94 3.33 -20.48
N GLY A 50 -11.77 4.66 -20.49
CA GLY A 50 -12.84 5.62 -20.78
C GLY A 50 -13.65 6.07 -19.56
N SER A 51 -13.34 5.55 -18.36
CA SER A 51 -13.95 5.97 -17.10
C SER A 51 -12.89 6.16 -16.02
N ILE A 52 -13.28 6.77 -14.90
CA ILE A 52 -12.37 6.91 -13.75
C ILE A 52 -12.16 5.50 -13.13
N PRO A 53 -10.93 4.96 -13.07
CA PRO A 53 -10.70 3.54 -12.79
C PRO A 53 -11.32 3.02 -11.49
N HIS A 54 -11.19 3.76 -10.38
CA HIS A 54 -11.77 3.35 -9.10
C HIS A 54 -13.30 3.29 -9.11
N ARG A 55 -13.97 4.11 -9.96
CA ARG A 55 -15.43 4.07 -10.13
C ARG A 55 -15.84 2.85 -10.95
N ALA A 56 -15.11 2.53 -12.01
CA ALA A 56 -15.32 1.31 -12.78
C ALA A 56 -15.14 0.06 -11.92
N PHE A 57 -14.08 0.01 -11.11
CA PHE A 57 -13.83 -1.10 -10.19
C PHE A 57 -14.95 -1.27 -9.17
N ARG A 58 -15.45 -0.18 -8.57
CA ARG A 58 -16.62 -0.20 -7.68
C ARG A 58 -17.87 -0.73 -8.38
N ASP A 59 -18.15 -0.26 -9.59
CA ASP A 59 -19.38 -0.63 -10.30
C ASP A 59 -19.33 -2.09 -10.78
N LEU A 60 -18.13 -2.59 -11.11
CA LEU A 60 -17.89 -4.01 -11.38
C LEU A 60 -18.02 -4.87 -10.11
N SER A 61 -17.46 -4.44 -8.97
CA SER A 61 -17.53 -5.21 -7.73
C SER A 61 -18.96 -5.32 -7.19
N ARG A 62 -19.80 -4.30 -7.40
CA ARG A 62 -21.25 -4.38 -7.10
C ARG A 62 -21.98 -5.47 -7.89
N ARG A 63 -21.50 -5.84 -9.07
CA ARG A 63 -22.13 -6.85 -9.95
C ARG A 63 -21.51 -8.24 -9.79
N HIS A 64 -20.21 -8.31 -9.55
CA HIS A 64 -19.43 -9.55 -9.58
C HIS A 64 -18.97 -10.02 -8.20
N GLY A 65 -19.12 -9.19 -7.17
CA GLY A 65 -18.73 -9.49 -5.80
C GLY A 65 -17.60 -8.61 -5.30
N PRO A 66 -17.43 -8.53 -3.96
CA PRO A 66 -16.47 -7.64 -3.30
C PRO A 66 -15.00 -8.04 -3.46
N VAL A 67 -14.73 -9.26 -3.93
CA VAL A 67 -13.39 -9.74 -4.29
C VAL A 67 -13.52 -10.31 -5.69
N MET A 68 -12.85 -9.69 -6.67
CA MET A 68 -12.96 -10.09 -8.07
C MET A 68 -11.60 -10.11 -8.76
N LEU A 69 -11.46 -11.00 -9.74
CA LEU A 69 -10.26 -11.11 -10.57
C LEU A 69 -10.47 -10.39 -11.90
N LEU A 70 -9.60 -9.45 -12.21
CA LEU A 70 -9.55 -8.74 -13.48
C LEU A 70 -8.20 -8.98 -14.15
N LYS A 71 -8.20 -9.50 -15.37
CA LYS A 71 -7.04 -9.46 -16.27
C LYS A 71 -6.99 -8.12 -17.00
N LEU A 72 -6.01 -7.25 -16.74
CA LEU A 72 -5.81 -5.97 -17.43
C LEU A 72 -4.61 -6.12 -18.37
N GLY A 73 -4.87 -6.19 -19.68
CA GLY A 73 -3.86 -6.64 -20.64
C GLY A 73 -3.47 -8.08 -20.37
N HIS A 74 -2.19 -8.32 -20.08
CA HIS A 74 -1.63 -9.62 -19.76
C HIS A 74 -1.53 -9.88 -18.24
N VAL A 75 -1.73 -8.86 -17.40
CA VAL A 75 -1.49 -8.92 -15.96
C VAL A 75 -2.80 -9.13 -15.19
N ASP A 76 -2.79 -10.08 -14.26
CA ASP A 76 -3.93 -10.37 -13.39
C ASP A 76 -3.94 -9.44 -12.17
N HIS A 77 -5.12 -8.92 -11.85
CA HIS A 77 -5.37 -7.95 -10.78
C HIS A 77 -6.51 -8.45 -9.92
N VAL A 78 -6.31 -8.52 -8.60
CA VAL A 78 -7.38 -8.80 -7.65
C VAL A 78 -7.89 -7.46 -7.11
N VAL A 79 -9.18 -7.19 -7.32
CA VAL A 79 -9.83 -6.00 -6.79
C VAL A 79 -10.55 -6.34 -5.50
N ILE A 80 -10.24 -5.58 -4.45
CA ILE A 80 -10.82 -5.72 -3.11
C ILE A 80 -11.72 -4.52 -2.85
N SER A 81 -12.99 -4.80 -2.52
CA SER A 81 -14.05 -3.80 -2.35
C SER A 81 -14.95 -4.07 -1.14
N SER A 82 -14.46 -4.81 -0.15
CA SER A 82 -15.12 -4.98 1.16
C SER A 82 -14.14 -4.72 2.30
N ARG A 83 -14.69 -4.35 3.45
CA ARG A 83 -13.92 -4.15 4.68
C ARG A 83 -13.29 -5.46 5.13
N GLU A 84 -14.05 -6.55 5.05
CA GLU A 84 -13.67 -7.88 5.51
C GLU A 84 -12.46 -8.39 4.71
N ALA A 85 -12.52 -8.34 3.38
CA ALA A 85 -11.40 -8.75 2.54
C ALA A 85 -10.19 -7.81 2.62
N ALA A 86 -10.42 -6.49 2.78
CA ALA A 86 -9.34 -5.55 3.03
C ALA A 86 -8.63 -5.84 4.36
N ARG A 87 -9.37 -6.25 5.39
CA ARG A 87 -8.80 -6.66 6.68
C ARG A 87 -7.92 -7.89 6.54
N GLU A 88 -8.38 -8.90 5.80
CA GLU A 88 -7.58 -10.11 5.56
C GLU A 88 -6.25 -9.80 4.87
N ILE A 89 -6.24 -8.88 3.91
CA ILE A 89 -5.05 -8.54 3.13
C ILE A 89 -4.13 -7.56 3.84
N MET A 90 -4.68 -6.59 4.58
CA MET A 90 -3.92 -5.48 5.18
C MET A 90 -3.60 -5.70 6.66
N GLN A 91 -4.17 -6.72 7.31
CA GLN A 91 -3.91 -7.04 8.72
C GLN A 91 -3.55 -8.51 8.92
N THR A 92 -4.39 -9.45 8.48
CA THR A 92 -4.18 -10.88 8.76
C THR A 92 -3.00 -11.46 7.98
N HIS A 93 -2.89 -11.10 6.70
CA HIS A 93 -1.88 -11.60 5.77
C HIS A 93 -1.00 -10.46 5.22
N ASP A 94 -0.86 -9.38 5.98
CA ASP A 94 -0.22 -8.13 5.56
C ASP A 94 1.19 -8.31 4.98
N LEU A 95 2.01 -9.18 5.57
CA LEU A 95 3.36 -9.49 5.10
C LEU A 95 3.38 -10.14 3.71
N ILE A 96 2.39 -10.97 3.38
CA ILE A 96 2.28 -11.64 2.07
C ILE A 96 2.05 -10.58 0.97
N PHE A 97 1.23 -9.58 1.28
CA PHE A 97 0.85 -8.51 0.36
C PHE A 97 1.70 -7.23 0.52
N ALA A 98 2.72 -7.24 1.37
CA ALA A 98 3.52 -6.06 1.65
C ALA A 98 4.43 -5.64 0.49
N THR A 99 4.77 -6.56 -0.42
CA THR A 99 5.68 -6.28 -1.53
C THR A 99 5.01 -5.45 -2.63
N ARG A 100 5.72 -4.40 -3.08
CA ARG A 100 5.28 -3.51 -4.15
C ARG A 100 5.53 -4.07 -5.53
N PRO A 101 4.64 -3.78 -6.49
CA PRO A 101 4.90 -4.12 -7.87
C PRO A 101 6.07 -3.34 -8.45
N LYS A 102 6.89 -4.03 -9.25
CA LYS A 102 7.82 -3.37 -10.17
C LYS A 102 7.01 -2.73 -11.29
N LEU A 103 6.91 -1.41 -11.22
CA LEU A 103 6.26 -0.58 -12.22
C LEU A 103 7.33 0.15 -13.03
N PHE A 104 7.11 0.29 -14.33
CA PHE A 104 8.08 0.84 -15.28
C PHE A 104 8.55 2.24 -14.88
N ILE A 105 7.60 3.14 -14.62
CA ILE A 105 7.89 4.55 -14.31
C ILE A 105 8.61 4.69 -12.95
N PRO A 106 8.09 4.13 -11.83
CA PRO A 106 8.84 4.11 -10.57
C PRO A 106 10.21 3.46 -10.63
N GLU A 107 10.38 2.35 -11.36
CA GLU A 107 11.68 1.69 -11.50
C GLU A 107 12.68 2.61 -12.22
N MET A 108 12.23 3.34 -13.25
CA MET A 108 13.09 4.32 -13.90
C MET A 108 13.44 5.49 -12.97
N LEU A 109 12.46 6.08 -12.30
CA LEU A 109 12.63 7.31 -11.53
C LEU A 109 13.41 7.11 -10.23
N PHE A 110 13.07 6.06 -9.48
CA PHE A 110 13.58 5.83 -8.13
C PHE A 110 14.57 4.67 -8.03
N GLN A 111 14.74 3.89 -9.10
CA GLN A 111 15.50 2.63 -9.09
C GLN A 111 15.04 1.64 -7.99
N CYS A 112 13.80 1.78 -7.51
CA CYS A 112 13.26 1.06 -6.35
C CYS A 112 14.14 1.20 -5.10
N ALA A 113 14.69 2.39 -4.86
CA ALA A 113 15.46 2.77 -3.68
C ALA A 113 14.69 3.74 -2.76
N ASP A 114 13.43 4.01 -3.07
CA ASP A 114 12.50 4.84 -2.32
C ASP A 114 11.72 4.00 -1.28
N ILE A 115 10.67 4.55 -0.66
CA ILE A 115 9.86 3.84 0.34
C ILE A 115 8.54 3.37 -0.26
N ALA A 116 7.96 4.15 -1.16
CA ALA A 116 6.65 3.90 -1.75
C ALA A 116 6.62 2.68 -2.67
N PHE A 117 7.66 2.48 -3.49
CA PHE A 117 7.75 1.46 -4.55
C PHE A 117 8.79 0.37 -4.30
N SER A 118 9.63 0.50 -3.27
CA SER A 118 10.59 -0.54 -2.89
C SER A 118 9.92 -1.86 -2.50
N PRO A 119 10.51 -3.01 -2.86
CA PRO A 119 10.02 -4.31 -2.40
C PRO A 119 10.17 -4.44 -0.89
N TYR A 120 9.25 -5.16 -0.26
CA TYR A 120 9.34 -5.43 1.18
C TYR A 120 10.60 -6.27 1.48
N GLY A 121 11.31 -5.89 2.54
CA GLY A 121 12.55 -6.53 2.96
C GLY A 121 13.24 -5.74 4.06
N ASN A 122 14.42 -6.19 4.49
CA ASN A 122 15.17 -5.56 5.58
C ASN A 122 15.52 -4.10 5.27
N TYR A 123 15.97 -3.83 4.05
CA TYR A 123 16.22 -2.47 3.56
C TYR A 123 14.99 -1.56 3.71
N TRP A 124 13.84 -1.98 3.17
CA TRP A 124 12.60 -1.21 3.27
C TRP A 124 12.18 -0.99 4.72
N ARG A 125 12.28 -2.02 5.57
CA ARG A 125 11.98 -1.92 7.01
C ARG A 125 12.89 -0.90 7.70
N GLN A 126 14.18 -0.90 7.37
CA GLN A 126 15.14 0.06 7.91
C GLN A 126 14.80 1.49 7.48
N LEU A 127 14.55 1.73 6.18
CA LEU A 127 14.12 3.05 5.70
C LEU A 127 12.82 3.51 6.35
N ARG A 128 11.84 2.61 6.49
CA ARG A 128 10.56 2.91 7.14
C ARG A 128 10.77 3.28 8.62
N LYS A 129 11.67 2.58 9.32
CA LYS A 129 12.07 2.89 10.70
C LYS A 129 12.73 4.26 10.78
N ILE A 130 13.71 4.55 9.92
CA ILE A 130 14.37 5.86 9.86
C ILE A 130 13.33 6.96 9.68
N CYS A 131 12.43 6.83 8.71
CA CYS A 131 11.42 7.87 8.47
C CYS A 131 10.47 8.03 9.66
N THR A 132 10.04 6.94 10.29
CA THR A 132 9.11 7.01 11.43
C THR A 132 9.76 7.60 12.68
N VAL A 133 11.01 7.26 12.96
CA VAL A 133 11.72 7.63 14.19
C VAL A 133 12.41 8.98 14.05
N GLU A 134 13.11 9.21 12.95
CA GLU A 134 14.01 10.36 12.79
C GLU A 134 13.36 11.54 12.07
N LEU A 135 12.37 11.30 11.20
CA LEU A 135 11.77 12.33 10.35
C LEU A 135 10.32 12.68 10.74
N LEU A 136 9.51 11.67 11.10
CA LEU A 136 8.08 11.81 11.35
C LEU A 136 7.70 11.55 12.82
N SER A 137 8.66 11.58 13.73
CA SER A 137 8.38 11.45 15.15
C SER A 137 7.60 12.65 15.68
N THR A 138 6.86 12.45 16.78
CA THR A 138 6.11 13.51 17.44
C THR A 138 6.97 14.74 17.75
N LYS A 139 8.24 14.55 18.12
CA LYS A 139 9.20 15.63 18.38
C LYS A 139 9.48 16.44 17.11
N ARG A 140 9.76 15.77 15.98
CA ARG A 140 10.02 16.43 14.69
C ARG A 140 8.80 17.12 14.12
N VAL A 141 7.64 16.48 14.16
CA VAL A 141 6.39 17.10 13.71
C VAL A 141 6.10 18.40 14.48
N LYS A 142 6.38 18.42 15.79
CA LYS A 142 6.23 19.62 16.61
C LYS A 142 7.26 20.71 16.28
N SER A 143 8.51 20.37 15.94
CA SER A 143 9.49 21.38 15.53
C SER A 143 9.09 22.12 14.24
N PHE A 144 8.28 21.49 13.38
CA PHE A 144 7.75 22.12 12.17
C PHE A 144 6.53 23.01 12.40
N ALA A 145 5.99 23.10 13.62
CA ALA A 145 4.80 23.90 13.92
C ALA A 145 5.01 25.40 13.66
N ALA A 146 6.18 25.95 14.01
CA ALA A 146 6.46 27.37 13.81
C ALA A 146 6.57 27.74 12.31
N PRO A 147 7.37 27.03 11.48
CA PRO A 147 7.36 27.24 10.03
C PRO A 147 5.97 27.12 9.40
N LEU A 148 5.18 26.12 9.80
CA LEU A 148 3.81 25.95 9.31
C LEU A 148 2.92 27.16 9.65
N GLN A 149 3.04 27.69 10.86
CA GLN A 149 2.28 28.88 11.26
C GLN A 149 2.67 30.13 10.50
N GLU A 150 3.97 30.32 10.23
CA GLU A 150 4.44 31.46 9.43
C GLU A 150 3.79 31.43 8.04
N GLU A 151 3.82 30.29 7.34
CA GLU A 151 3.21 30.14 6.01
C GLU A 151 1.68 30.34 6.04
N ILE A 152 1.00 29.82 7.07
CA ILE A 152 -0.46 29.99 7.22
C ILE A 152 -0.80 31.46 7.45
N LEU A 153 -0.06 32.16 8.32
CA LEU A 153 -0.31 33.57 8.63
C LEU A 153 -0.05 34.46 7.42
N ASP A 154 0.99 34.17 6.63
CA ASP A 154 1.25 34.87 5.37
C ASP A 154 0.10 34.70 4.37
N LEU A 155 -0.40 33.46 4.22
CA LEU A 155 -1.55 33.19 3.36
C LEU A 155 -2.80 33.95 3.84
N VAL A 156 -3.13 33.87 5.12
CA VAL A 156 -4.29 34.57 5.70
C VAL A 156 -4.15 36.08 5.54
N GLY A 157 -2.96 36.62 5.80
CA GLY A 157 -2.66 38.04 5.62
C GLY A 157 -2.82 38.48 4.16
N THR A 158 -2.36 37.67 3.21
CA THR A 158 -2.53 37.90 1.78
C THR A 158 -4.01 37.91 1.39
N ILE A 159 -4.79 36.93 1.84
CA ILE A 159 -6.23 36.87 1.58
C ILE A 159 -6.96 38.06 2.22
N SER A 160 -6.61 38.45 3.44
CA SER A 160 -7.30 39.56 4.14
C SER A 160 -7.15 40.93 3.46
N LYS A 161 -6.11 41.11 2.65
CA LYS A 161 -5.85 42.34 1.89
C LYS A 161 -6.69 42.41 0.60
N LEU A 162 -7.30 41.30 0.19
CA LEU A 162 -8.12 41.24 -1.01
C LEU A 162 -9.50 41.84 -0.70
N ASN A 163 -9.83 42.96 -1.34
CA ASN A 163 -11.09 43.70 -1.15
C ASN A 163 -12.31 42.93 -1.72
N LYS A 164 -12.70 41.82 -1.09
CA LYS A 164 -13.84 40.95 -1.46
C LYS A 164 -13.77 40.37 -2.89
N SER A 165 -12.60 40.35 -3.52
CA SER A 165 -12.43 39.69 -4.81
C SER A 165 -12.45 38.17 -4.65
N PRO A 166 -13.04 37.41 -5.59
CA PRO A 166 -12.95 35.96 -5.60
C PRO A 166 -11.48 35.47 -5.55
N VAL A 167 -11.22 34.43 -4.76
CA VAL A 167 -9.87 33.87 -4.58
C VAL A 167 -9.86 32.41 -5.04
N ASN A 168 -8.88 32.06 -5.86
CA ASN A 168 -8.62 30.66 -6.17
C ASN A 168 -7.92 29.98 -4.98
N LEU A 169 -8.71 29.44 -4.06
CA LEU A 169 -8.18 28.80 -2.86
C LEU A 169 -7.34 27.55 -3.18
N SER A 170 -7.64 26.84 -4.27
CA SER A 170 -6.88 25.67 -4.71
C SER A 170 -5.42 26.01 -5.04
N GLU A 171 -5.19 27.10 -5.77
CA GLU A 171 -3.85 27.58 -6.06
C GLU A 171 -3.10 27.97 -4.78
N LYS A 172 -3.78 28.71 -3.89
CA LYS A 172 -3.18 29.19 -2.64
C LYS A 172 -2.86 28.08 -1.64
N LEU A 173 -3.73 27.08 -1.49
CA LEU A 173 -3.47 25.91 -0.64
C LEU A 173 -2.37 25.00 -1.18
N ARG A 174 -2.23 24.90 -2.51
CA ARG A 174 -1.07 24.23 -3.12
C ARG A 174 0.22 24.96 -2.79
N LEU A 175 0.26 26.28 -2.97
CA LEU A 175 1.44 27.08 -2.63
C LEU A 175 1.81 26.98 -1.14
N LEU A 176 0.81 27.03 -0.25
CA LEU A 176 1.01 26.81 1.18
C LEU A 176 1.64 25.44 1.47
N THR A 177 1.04 24.37 0.95
CA THR A 177 1.53 23.01 1.18
C THR A 177 2.96 22.84 0.65
N ASN A 178 3.22 23.39 -0.53
CA ASN A 178 4.53 23.41 -1.16
C ASN A 178 5.57 24.16 -0.32
N GLY A 179 5.24 25.35 0.18
CA GLY A 179 6.14 26.12 1.04
C GLY A 179 6.49 25.37 2.32
N VAL A 180 5.49 24.76 2.97
CA VAL A 180 5.68 23.95 4.18
C VAL A 180 6.59 22.76 3.90
N ILE A 181 6.29 21.93 2.89
CA ILE A 181 7.07 20.72 2.62
C ILE A 181 8.47 21.04 2.10
N SER A 182 8.66 22.12 1.34
CA SER A 182 10.00 22.60 0.96
C SER A 182 10.83 22.97 2.19
N ARG A 183 10.24 23.61 3.20
CA ARG A 183 10.96 23.96 4.43
C ARG A 183 11.26 22.74 5.31
N VAL A 184 10.36 21.77 5.33
CA VAL A 184 10.55 20.50 6.05
C VAL A 184 11.61 19.61 5.38
N ALA A 185 11.61 19.55 4.05
CA ALA A 185 12.51 18.69 3.28
C ALA A 185 13.89 19.30 3.05
N PHE A 186 13.97 20.63 2.83
CA PHE A 186 15.17 21.33 2.34
C PHE A 186 15.56 22.58 3.14
N GLY A 187 14.87 22.89 4.24
CA GLY A 187 15.15 24.06 5.06
C GLY A 187 14.61 25.40 4.52
N LYS A 188 14.88 26.49 5.27
CA LYS A 188 14.23 27.81 5.12
C LYS A 188 14.43 28.53 3.78
N THR A 189 15.48 28.24 3.02
CA THR A 189 15.89 29.03 1.84
C THR A 189 16.23 28.13 0.66
N CYS A 190 15.29 27.27 0.25
CA CYS A 190 15.50 26.46 -0.93
C CYS A 190 15.22 27.29 -2.20
N LYS A 191 16.26 27.87 -2.79
CA LYS A 191 16.20 28.52 -4.12
C LYS A 191 15.69 27.57 -5.21
N HIS A 192 15.81 26.26 -4.96
CA HIS A 192 15.37 25.18 -5.84
C HIS A 192 13.91 24.80 -5.69
N ALA A 193 13.19 25.31 -4.69
CA ALA A 193 11.82 24.87 -4.38
C ALA A 193 10.88 24.97 -5.59
N GLN A 194 10.91 26.08 -6.33
CA GLN A 194 10.05 26.25 -7.52
C GLN A 194 10.43 25.31 -8.66
N ARG A 195 11.74 25.12 -8.91
CA ARG A 195 12.25 24.18 -9.91
C ARG A 195 11.87 22.75 -9.56
N PHE A 196 12.04 22.37 -8.29
CA PHE A 196 11.69 21.04 -7.77
C PHE A 196 10.20 20.77 -7.83
N LEU A 197 9.36 21.77 -7.52
CA LEU A 197 7.90 21.67 -7.66
C LEU A 197 7.46 21.49 -9.11
N ALA A 198 8.06 22.21 -10.05
CA ALA A 198 7.76 22.05 -11.47
C ALA A 198 8.13 20.63 -11.94
N ALA A 199 9.33 20.16 -11.61
CA ALA A 199 9.79 18.82 -11.94
C ALA A 199 8.95 17.72 -11.26
N THR A 200 8.49 17.95 -10.02
CA THR A 200 7.58 17.04 -9.30
C THR A 200 6.21 16.94 -9.96
N ARG A 201 5.67 18.02 -10.55
CA ARG A 201 4.40 17.95 -11.29
C ARG A 201 4.51 17.09 -12.54
N GLU A 202 5.57 17.28 -13.33
CA GLU A 202 5.83 16.44 -14.51
C GLU A 202 5.97 14.97 -14.09
N LEU A 203 6.65 14.71 -12.97
CA LEU A 203 6.79 13.38 -12.40
C LEU A 203 5.44 12.75 -12.01
N THR A 204 4.61 13.48 -11.26
CA THR A 204 3.29 12.98 -10.82
C THR A 204 2.41 12.67 -12.04
N GLU A 205 2.48 13.47 -13.11
CA GLU A 205 1.78 13.19 -14.36
C GLU A 205 2.26 11.89 -15.03
N LEU A 206 3.57 11.62 -15.01
CA LEU A 206 4.13 10.37 -15.52
C LEU A 206 3.73 9.16 -14.67
N ILE A 207 3.81 9.25 -13.34
CA ILE A 207 3.48 8.16 -12.41
C ILE A 207 1.99 7.83 -12.44
N SER A 208 1.13 8.84 -12.56
CA SER A 208 -0.34 8.66 -12.63
C SER A 208 -0.84 8.29 -14.02
N GLY A 209 0.03 8.34 -15.03
CA GLY A 209 -0.27 8.03 -16.41
C GLY A 209 -0.45 6.55 -16.71
N PHE A 210 -0.93 6.26 -17.92
CA PHE A 210 -1.06 4.89 -18.41
C PHE A 210 0.27 4.42 -19.04
N CYS A 211 0.85 3.35 -18.50
CA CYS A 211 2.04 2.71 -19.06
C CYS A 211 1.67 1.37 -19.71
N VAL A 212 2.13 1.15 -20.95
CA VAL A 212 1.82 -0.08 -21.68
C VAL A 212 2.61 -1.26 -21.13
N ALA A 213 3.89 -1.08 -20.80
CA ALA A 213 4.74 -2.11 -20.20
C ALA A 213 4.15 -2.72 -18.92
N ASP A 214 3.47 -1.92 -18.10
CA ASP A 214 2.91 -2.38 -16.83
C ASP A 214 1.73 -3.35 -17.01
N LEU A 215 1.04 -3.29 -18.15
CA LEU A 215 -0.08 -4.18 -18.47
C LEU A 215 0.25 -5.21 -19.55
N PHE A 216 1.24 -4.93 -20.40
CA PHE A 216 1.71 -5.77 -21.48
C PHE A 216 3.24 -5.88 -21.42
N PRO A 217 3.80 -6.69 -20.51
CA PRO A 217 5.25 -6.80 -20.33
C PRO A 217 6.01 -7.31 -21.58
N SER A 218 5.32 -7.90 -22.55
CA SER A 218 5.90 -8.29 -23.84
C SER A 218 6.01 -7.14 -24.85
N LEU A 219 5.40 -5.98 -24.56
CA LEU A 219 5.30 -4.82 -25.46
C LEU A 219 6.02 -3.57 -24.92
N THR A 220 7.07 -3.76 -24.11
CA THR A 220 7.85 -2.66 -23.50
C THR A 220 8.47 -1.69 -24.51
N PHE A 221 8.63 -2.10 -25.78
CA PHE A 221 9.11 -1.23 -26.85
C PHE A 221 8.12 -0.08 -27.16
N ILE A 222 6.82 -0.24 -26.85
CA ILE A 222 5.80 0.79 -27.09
C ILE A 222 6.06 2.02 -26.22
N ASP A 223 6.53 1.85 -24.99
CA ASP A 223 6.86 3.00 -24.12
C ASP A 223 8.11 3.76 -24.62
N THR A 224 8.97 3.11 -25.41
CA THR A 224 10.03 3.79 -26.15
C THR A 224 9.47 4.58 -27.34
N LEU A 225 8.53 3.99 -28.10
CA LEU A 225 7.92 4.64 -29.28
C LEU A 225 7.00 5.82 -28.92
N THR A 226 6.29 5.74 -27.79
CA THR A 226 5.40 6.79 -27.29
C THR A 226 6.17 7.98 -26.67
N GLY A 227 7.48 7.85 -26.51
CA GLY A 227 8.32 8.86 -25.85
C GLY A 227 8.27 8.81 -24.32
N LEU A 228 7.46 7.92 -23.73
CA LEU A 228 7.30 7.80 -22.27
C LEU A 228 8.63 7.48 -21.56
N ARG A 229 9.44 6.59 -22.14
CA ARG A 229 10.80 6.30 -21.65
C ARG A 229 11.68 7.55 -21.62
N SER A 230 11.71 8.29 -22.74
CA SER A 230 12.54 9.50 -22.88
C SER A 230 12.09 10.61 -21.92
N ALA A 231 10.78 10.80 -21.78
CA ALA A 231 10.19 11.73 -20.81
C ALA A 231 10.56 11.35 -19.37
N SER A 232 10.51 10.06 -19.03
CA SER A 232 10.90 9.55 -17.70
C SER A 232 12.39 9.74 -17.42
N GLU A 233 13.25 9.50 -18.41
CA GLU A 233 14.70 9.76 -18.29
C GLU A 233 15.01 11.25 -18.13
N LYS A 234 14.30 12.12 -18.86
CA LYS A 234 14.44 13.56 -18.73
C LYS A 234 14.03 14.01 -17.33
N SER A 235 12.84 13.61 -16.86
CA SER A 235 12.32 13.95 -15.54
C SER A 235 13.24 13.44 -14.43
N ARG A 236 13.74 12.20 -14.55
CA ARG A 236 14.73 11.64 -13.63
C ARG A 236 16.00 12.49 -13.57
N ARG A 237 16.58 12.86 -14.71
CA ARG A 237 17.81 13.68 -14.74
C ARG A 237 17.60 15.02 -14.07
N GLU A 238 16.50 15.69 -14.40
CA GLU A 238 16.19 17.00 -13.82
C GLU A 238 16.01 16.91 -12.30
N MET A 239 15.32 15.89 -11.79
CA MET A 239 15.20 15.66 -10.34
C MET A 239 16.55 15.32 -9.71
N ASP A 240 17.34 14.46 -10.33
CA ASP A 240 18.64 14.04 -9.84
C ASP A 240 19.61 15.24 -9.72
N GLU A 241 19.59 16.14 -10.69
CA GLU A 241 20.35 17.41 -10.67
C GLU A 241 19.90 18.31 -9.51
N ILE A 242 18.60 18.51 -9.33
CA ILE A 242 18.11 19.40 -8.27
C ILE A 242 18.43 18.85 -6.88
N VAL A 243 18.21 17.55 -6.65
CA VAL A 243 18.51 16.96 -5.33
C VAL A 243 20.01 16.91 -5.09
N GLU A 244 20.83 16.69 -6.11
CA GLU A 244 22.29 16.79 -6.00
C GLU A 244 22.74 18.21 -5.59
N GLU A 245 22.20 19.25 -6.23
CA GLU A 245 22.47 20.65 -5.86
C GLU A 245 22.09 20.92 -4.40
N ILE A 246 20.93 20.43 -3.95
CA ILE A 246 20.48 20.53 -2.56
C ILE A 246 21.44 19.80 -1.61
N ILE A 247 21.79 18.54 -1.89
CA ILE A 247 22.67 17.76 -1.00
C ILE A 247 24.04 18.46 -0.88
N LYS A 248 24.60 18.92 -1.99
CA LYS A 248 25.88 19.63 -2.00
C LYS A 248 25.85 20.88 -1.12
N GLU A 249 24.78 21.67 -1.19
CA GLU A 249 24.61 22.86 -0.34
C GLU A 249 24.57 22.51 1.16
N HIS A 250 23.94 21.39 1.53
CA HIS A 250 23.91 20.92 2.91
C HIS A 250 25.29 20.43 3.37
N GLN A 251 26.03 19.72 2.51
CA GLN A 251 27.41 19.31 2.80
C GLN A 251 28.35 20.50 2.99
N GLU A 252 28.26 21.52 2.13
CA GLU A 252 29.06 22.76 2.24
C GLU A 252 28.73 23.53 3.52
N LYS A 253 27.45 23.65 3.87
CA LYS A 253 26.99 24.28 5.13
C LYS A 253 27.52 23.55 6.35
N ARG A 254 27.57 22.22 6.33
CA ARG A 254 28.14 21.39 7.41
C ARG A 254 29.65 21.55 7.55
N ALA A 255 30.37 21.53 6.43
CA ALA A 255 31.81 21.70 6.41
C ALA A 255 32.25 23.07 6.96
N THR A 256 31.47 24.12 6.70
CA THR A 256 31.76 25.50 7.15
C THR A 256 31.34 25.78 8.59
N SER A 257 30.50 24.95 9.22
CA SER A 257 29.96 25.17 10.56
C SER A 257 30.84 24.63 11.72
N ASN A 258 32.06 24.16 11.45
CA ASN A 258 33.11 23.83 12.44
C ASN A 258 32.63 23.04 13.68
N GLY A 259 31.85 21.97 13.48
CA GLY A 259 31.55 21.00 14.55
C GLY A 259 30.64 21.51 15.68
N ASN A 260 30.18 22.76 15.65
CA ASN A 260 28.97 23.14 16.37
C ASN A 260 27.80 22.51 15.62
N LYS A 261 27.54 21.22 15.87
CA LYS A 261 26.20 20.67 15.68
C LYS A 261 25.29 21.66 16.37
N GLY A 262 24.51 22.42 15.61
CA GLY A 262 23.55 23.33 16.20
C GLY A 262 22.71 22.50 17.15
N ASP A 263 22.87 22.71 18.45
CA ASP A 263 22.16 21.99 19.52
C ASP A 263 20.64 22.25 19.49
N ASP A 264 20.15 22.88 18.42
CA ASP A 264 18.76 23.08 18.13
C ASP A 264 18.26 22.14 17.02
N PRO A 265 17.57 21.04 17.38
CA PRO A 265 16.85 20.17 16.44
C PRO A 265 15.82 20.91 15.57
N ARG A 266 15.55 22.20 15.84
CA ARG A 266 14.65 23.07 15.07
C ARG A 266 15.23 23.55 13.74
N GLU A 267 16.53 23.34 13.47
CA GLU A 267 17.16 23.74 12.21
C GLU A 267 17.54 22.60 11.24
N GLU A 268 17.51 21.34 11.69
CA GLU A 268 17.77 20.19 10.82
C GLU A 268 16.55 19.81 9.99
N ASP A 269 16.73 19.69 8.69
CA ASP A 269 15.73 19.15 7.76
C ASP A 269 15.96 17.67 7.42
N VAL A 270 15.13 17.13 6.51
CA VAL A 270 15.20 15.73 6.09
C VAL A 270 16.57 15.37 5.49
N VAL A 271 17.13 16.25 4.65
CA VAL A 271 18.42 16.00 3.98
C VAL A 271 19.53 15.97 5.02
N ASP A 272 19.49 16.89 5.99
CA ASP A 272 20.42 16.89 7.11
C ASP A 272 20.40 15.56 7.90
N VAL A 273 19.23 15.09 8.27
CA VAL A 273 19.11 13.84 9.03
C VAL A 273 19.67 12.65 8.25
N LEU A 274 19.34 12.55 6.95
CA LEU A 274 19.80 11.45 6.10
C LEU A 274 21.33 11.46 5.90
N LEU A 275 21.93 12.63 5.68
CA LEU A 275 23.39 12.77 5.59
C LEU A 275 24.08 12.40 6.90
N GLY A 276 23.51 12.81 8.04
CA GLY A 276 24.05 12.43 9.35
C GLY A 276 24.02 10.91 9.59
N LEU A 277 22.98 10.21 9.12
CA LEU A 277 22.88 8.76 9.22
C LEU A 277 23.83 8.03 8.25
N GLU A 278 24.09 8.59 7.07
CA GLU A 278 25.11 8.08 6.14
C GLU A 278 26.52 8.17 6.77
N GLU A 279 26.86 9.30 7.39
CA GLU A 279 28.17 9.53 8.02
C GLU A 279 28.41 8.72 9.30
N ASN A 280 27.41 8.64 10.19
CA ASN A 280 27.56 7.98 11.49
C ASN A 280 27.67 6.44 11.37
N GLY A 281 27.21 5.86 10.26
CA GLY A 281 27.14 4.43 10.06
C GLY A 281 26.22 3.73 11.08
N GLY A 282 26.42 2.42 11.28
CA GLY A 282 25.63 1.63 12.25
C GLY A 282 24.26 1.15 11.74
N LEU A 283 23.98 1.36 10.46
CA LEU A 283 22.83 0.77 9.77
C LEU A 283 23.18 -0.61 9.21
N ASP A 284 22.25 -1.55 9.30
CA ASP A 284 22.40 -2.89 8.70
C ASP A 284 22.58 -2.80 7.18
N PHE A 285 21.94 -1.81 6.56
CA PHE A 285 22.08 -1.44 5.15
C PHE A 285 22.59 0.00 5.08
N PRO A 286 23.84 0.23 4.64
CA PRO A 286 24.36 1.59 4.49
C PRO A 286 23.47 2.42 3.57
N LEU A 287 23.17 3.65 3.98
CA LEU A 287 22.57 4.63 3.09
C LEU A 287 23.61 5.04 2.06
N THR A 288 23.22 5.02 0.80
CA THR A 288 24.00 5.60 -0.30
C THR A 288 23.40 6.93 -0.70
N HIS A 289 24.20 7.77 -1.36
CA HIS A 289 23.72 9.01 -1.99
C HIS A 289 22.46 8.82 -2.85
N ALA A 290 22.38 7.72 -3.61
CA ALA A 290 21.20 7.38 -4.40
C ALA A 290 19.96 7.12 -3.53
N ASN A 291 20.13 6.52 -2.35
CA ASN A 291 19.04 6.33 -1.39
C ASN A 291 18.59 7.67 -0.79
N ILE A 292 19.52 8.55 -0.43
CA ILE A 292 19.19 9.89 0.09
C ILE A 292 18.36 10.66 -0.93
N LYS A 293 18.76 10.65 -2.19
CA LYS A 293 18.00 11.29 -3.27
C LYS A 293 16.60 10.72 -3.42
N ALA A 294 16.49 9.39 -3.51
CA ALA A 294 15.21 8.70 -3.69
C ALA A 294 14.25 8.97 -2.51
N VAL A 295 14.72 8.88 -1.26
CA VAL A 295 13.91 9.11 -0.06
C VAL A 295 13.48 10.57 0.06
N THR A 296 14.39 11.51 -0.24
CA THR A 296 14.08 12.95 -0.22
C THR A 296 12.99 13.29 -1.23
N MET A 297 13.09 12.75 -2.44
CA MET A 297 12.10 12.90 -3.49
C MET A 297 10.75 12.28 -3.11
N ASP A 298 10.76 11.05 -2.59
CA ASP A 298 9.56 10.32 -2.16
C ASP A 298 8.80 11.10 -1.06
N LEU A 299 9.50 11.57 -0.03
CA LEU A 299 8.90 12.36 1.06
C LEU A 299 8.31 13.69 0.56
N PHE A 300 8.99 14.36 -0.36
CA PHE A 300 8.51 15.62 -0.92
C PHE A 300 7.25 15.42 -1.77
N VAL A 301 7.27 14.46 -2.70
CA VAL A 301 6.13 14.13 -3.57
C VAL A 301 4.93 13.71 -2.70
N ALA A 302 5.16 12.79 -1.76
CA ALA A 302 4.12 12.29 -0.87
C ALA A 302 3.51 13.39 -0.01
N GLY A 303 4.33 14.29 0.54
CA GLY A 303 3.86 15.40 1.40
C GLY A 303 3.10 16.49 0.64
N THR A 304 3.42 16.69 -0.64
CA THR A 304 2.87 17.77 -1.48
C THR A 304 1.45 17.49 -1.98
N ASP A 305 1.29 16.46 -2.82
CA ASP A 305 0.04 16.26 -3.56
C ASP A 305 -1.09 15.77 -2.65
N THR A 306 -0.77 14.89 -1.70
CA THR A 306 -1.78 14.31 -0.81
C THR A 306 -2.36 15.32 0.18
N SER A 307 -1.50 16.13 0.80
CA SER A 307 -1.91 17.15 1.79
C SER A 307 -2.67 18.30 1.12
N SER A 308 -2.21 18.75 -0.05
CA SER A 308 -2.90 19.81 -0.81
C SER A 308 -4.27 19.33 -1.31
N ALA A 309 -4.37 18.11 -1.87
CA ALA A 309 -5.65 17.54 -2.28
C ALA A 309 -6.62 17.42 -1.10
N THR A 310 -6.16 16.93 0.06
CA THR A 310 -6.99 16.78 1.26
C THR A 310 -7.52 18.12 1.78
N THR A 311 -6.67 19.14 1.87
CA THR A 311 -7.09 20.48 2.34
C THR A 311 -8.03 21.18 1.37
N ILE A 312 -7.82 21.03 0.06
CA ILE A 312 -8.72 21.55 -0.97
C ILE A 312 -10.10 20.90 -0.86
N TRP A 313 -10.17 19.57 -0.73
CA TRP A 313 -11.43 18.87 -0.55
C TRP A 313 -12.12 19.24 0.77
N ALA A 314 -11.38 19.37 1.87
CA ALA A 314 -11.93 19.80 3.14
C ALA A 314 -12.61 21.17 3.02
N MET A 315 -11.93 22.16 2.42
CA MET A 315 -12.50 23.48 2.21
C MET A 315 -13.68 23.45 1.23
N THR A 316 -13.61 22.63 0.18
CA THR A 316 -14.69 22.47 -0.79
C THR A 316 -15.95 21.92 -0.12
N GLU A 317 -15.83 20.90 0.72
CA GLU A 317 -16.98 20.32 1.45
C GLU A 317 -17.53 21.30 2.49
N LEU A 318 -16.68 22.00 3.24
CA LEU A 318 -17.14 23.03 4.17
C LEU A 318 -17.91 24.15 3.45
N MET A 319 -17.42 24.62 2.30
CA MET A 319 -18.11 25.66 1.52
C MET A 319 -19.44 25.20 0.93
N LYS A 320 -19.59 23.91 0.63
CA LYS A 320 -20.86 23.31 0.16
C LYS A 320 -21.86 23.07 1.29
N HIS A 321 -21.39 23.00 2.54
CA HIS A 321 -22.19 22.71 3.72
C HIS A 321 -22.04 23.82 4.79
N PRO A 322 -22.67 25.00 4.59
CA PRO A 322 -22.50 26.16 5.46
C PRO A 322 -22.76 25.88 6.95
N GLU A 323 -23.75 25.03 7.25
CA GLU A 323 -24.08 24.62 8.62
C GLU A 323 -22.97 23.82 9.31
N ILE A 324 -22.20 23.04 8.55
CA ILE A 324 -21.03 22.31 9.03
C ILE A 324 -19.86 23.28 9.20
N MET A 325 -19.68 24.21 8.24
CA MET A 325 -18.67 25.26 8.31
C MET A 325 -18.85 26.16 9.54
N GLU A 326 -20.09 26.57 9.85
CA GLU A 326 -20.40 27.37 11.04
C GLU A 326 -20.03 26.64 12.33
N LYS A 327 -20.30 25.33 12.43
CA LYS A 327 -19.90 24.52 13.60
C LYS A 327 -18.38 24.44 13.75
N ALA A 328 -17.66 24.22 12.64
CA ALA A 328 -16.19 24.21 12.64
C ALA A 328 -15.63 25.58 13.06
N GLN A 329 -16.17 26.67 12.53
CA GLN A 329 -15.78 28.03 12.93
C GLN A 329 -16.10 28.33 14.40
N ALA A 330 -17.25 27.88 14.91
CA ALA A 330 -17.63 28.04 16.30
C ALA A 330 -16.66 27.32 17.24
N GLU A 331 -16.24 26.09 16.89
CA GLU A 331 -15.18 25.39 17.62
C GLU A 331 -13.88 26.19 17.60
N VAL A 332 -13.44 26.68 16.44
CA VAL A 332 -12.21 27.50 16.32
C VAL A 332 -12.28 28.75 17.19
N ARG A 333 -13.39 29.49 17.16
CA ARG A 333 -13.57 30.68 18.00
C ARG A 333 -13.57 30.34 19.49
N ARG A 334 -14.18 29.22 19.90
CA ARG A 334 -14.21 28.76 21.30
C ARG A 334 -12.83 28.39 21.81
N VAL A 335 -12.04 27.65 21.03
CA VAL A 335 -10.71 27.16 21.44
C VAL A 335 -9.70 28.30 21.45
N LEU A 336 -9.66 29.09 20.38
CA LEU A 336 -8.64 30.15 20.25
C LEU A 336 -8.98 31.40 21.04
N LYS A 337 -10.26 31.68 21.31
CA LYS A 337 -10.71 32.88 22.05
C LYS A 337 -10.14 34.19 21.47
N GLY A 338 -10.04 34.27 20.15
CA GLY A 338 -9.49 35.43 19.43
C GLY A 338 -7.96 35.43 19.26
N ARG A 339 -7.23 34.43 19.78
CA ARG A 339 -5.80 34.27 19.49
C ARG A 339 -5.58 34.00 18.00
N PRO A 340 -4.57 34.64 17.37
CA PRO A 340 -4.27 34.44 15.94
C PRO A 340 -3.46 33.17 15.67
N ARG A 341 -2.87 32.55 16.69
CA ARG A 341 -2.00 31.39 16.60
C ARG A 341 -2.56 30.21 17.38
N ILE A 342 -2.31 29.01 16.88
CA ILE A 342 -2.69 27.74 17.50
C ILE A 342 -1.53 27.28 18.39
N GLU A 343 -1.72 27.09 19.67
CA GLU A 343 -0.67 26.55 20.54
C GLU A 343 -0.74 25.03 20.61
N GLU A 344 0.34 24.39 21.06
CA GLU A 344 0.45 22.93 21.09
C GLU A 344 -0.67 22.27 21.91
N GLY A 345 -1.06 22.89 23.03
CA GLY A 345 -2.15 22.44 23.88
C GLY A 345 -3.55 22.55 23.26
N ASP A 346 -3.72 23.35 22.20
CA ASP A 346 -5.04 23.55 21.57
C ASP A 346 -5.46 22.33 20.73
N MET A 347 -4.50 21.53 20.24
CA MET A 347 -4.77 20.41 19.34
C MET A 347 -5.65 19.32 19.96
N SER A 348 -5.65 19.16 21.28
CA SER A 348 -6.57 18.24 21.97
C SER A 348 -8.02 18.75 21.95
N GLU A 349 -8.23 20.06 21.85
CA GLU A 349 -9.56 20.68 21.97
C GLU A 349 -10.35 20.75 20.67
N PHE A 350 -9.69 20.59 19.52
CA PHE A 350 -10.31 20.57 18.19
C PHE A 350 -10.94 19.21 17.84
N GLN A 351 -12.05 18.86 18.50
CA GLN A 351 -12.71 17.57 18.32
C GLN A 351 -13.54 17.53 17.03
N TYR A 352 -14.29 18.58 16.73
CA TYR A 352 -15.10 18.68 15.53
C TYR A 352 -14.23 18.79 14.27
N MET A 353 -13.14 19.57 14.31
CA MET A 353 -12.20 19.65 13.19
C MET A 353 -11.58 18.28 12.86
N LYS A 354 -11.27 17.44 13.87
CA LYS A 354 -10.81 16.06 13.62
C LYS A 354 -11.85 15.23 12.89
N LEU A 355 -13.14 15.43 13.18
CA LEU A 355 -14.24 14.76 12.45
C LEU A 355 -14.34 15.26 11.01
N VAL A 356 -14.21 16.58 10.78
CA VAL A 356 -14.18 17.18 9.43
C VAL A 356 -13.06 16.56 8.60
N ILE A 357 -11.85 16.46 9.15
CA ILE A 357 -10.70 15.87 8.46
C ILE A 357 -10.94 14.38 8.16
N LYS A 358 -11.41 13.61 9.14
CA LYS A 358 -11.73 12.18 8.96
C LYS A 358 -12.78 11.97 7.88
N GLU A 359 -13.83 12.78 7.87
CA GLU A 359 -14.91 12.68 6.88
C GLU A 359 -14.45 13.10 5.48
N THR A 360 -13.59 14.12 5.40
CA THR A 360 -12.94 14.51 4.14
C THR A 360 -12.14 13.34 3.56
N LEU A 361 -11.31 12.67 4.37
CA LEU A 361 -10.54 11.51 3.94
C LEU A 361 -11.42 10.30 3.58
N ARG A 362 -12.58 10.16 4.24
CA ARG A 362 -13.56 9.10 3.92
C ARG A 362 -14.23 9.32 2.57
N LEU A 363 -14.55 10.58 2.24
CA LEU A 363 -15.22 10.95 0.99
C LEU A 363 -14.24 11.07 -0.19
N HIS A 364 -13.06 11.63 0.08
CA HIS A 364 -12.06 12.04 -0.91
C HIS A 364 -10.66 11.50 -0.57
N PRO A 365 -10.47 10.17 -0.54
CA PRO A 365 -9.15 9.60 -0.28
C PRO A 365 -8.19 9.97 -1.42
N PRO A 366 -6.99 10.53 -1.12
CA PRO A 366 -6.07 10.99 -2.15
C PRO A 366 -5.37 9.84 -2.91
N THR A 367 -5.35 8.62 -2.36
CA THR A 367 -4.64 7.46 -2.93
C THR A 367 -5.43 6.15 -2.80
N PHE A 368 -5.13 5.18 -3.69
CA PHE A 368 -5.60 3.79 -3.64
C PHE A 368 -4.37 2.87 -3.48
N PHE A 369 -4.44 1.83 -2.63
CA PHE A 369 -3.31 0.92 -2.34
C PHE A 369 -3.31 -0.34 -3.26
N GLY A 370 -2.14 -0.88 -3.62
CA GLY A 370 -1.97 -2.13 -4.39
C GLY A 370 -0.74 -2.97 -3.97
N SER A 371 -0.74 -4.28 -4.27
CA SER A 371 0.25 -5.31 -3.87
C SER A 371 0.56 -6.32 -5.00
N GLN A 372 1.71 -7.02 -4.99
CA GLN A 372 2.13 -7.94 -6.08
C GLN A 372 1.98 -9.45 -5.81
N ASP A 373 1.83 -10.21 -6.91
CA ASP A 373 1.39 -11.60 -7.03
C ASP A 373 2.55 -12.60 -7.23
N LEU A 374 2.99 -13.27 -6.16
CA LEU A 374 3.92 -14.43 -6.22
C LEU A 374 3.18 -15.77 -6.27
N TRP A 375 1.85 -15.74 -6.23
CA TRP A 375 1.01 -16.91 -6.04
C TRP A 375 0.99 -17.82 -7.26
N GLU A 376 1.15 -17.26 -8.45
CA GLU A 376 1.12 -18.05 -9.69
C GLU A 376 2.25 -19.10 -9.75
N ILE A 377 3.46 -18.78 -9.26
CA ILE A 377 4.59 -19.72 -9.22
C ILE A 377 4.40 -20.77 -8.11
N VAL A 378 3.88 -20.35 -6.95
CA VAL A 378 3.51 -21.23 -5.82
C VAL A 378 2.45 -22.23 -6.25
N ASN A 379 1.45 -21.77 -6.99
CA ASN A 379 0.28 -22.57 -7.33
C ASN A 379 0.49 -23.45 -8.57
N ASN A 380 1.22 -22.97 -9.58
CA ASN A 380 1.41 -23.70 -10.84
C ASN A 380 2.67 -24.58 -10.84
N GLY A 381 3.73 -24.16 -10.13
CA GLY A 381 5.02 -24.87 -10.11
C GLY A 381 5.85 -24.60 -11.38
N CYS A 382 7.16 -24.81 -11.32
CA CYS A 382 8.11 -24.46 -12.40
C CYS A 382 8.16 -25.47 -13.57
N HIS A 383 7.13 -26.29 -13.76
CA HIS A 383 7.28 -27.57 -14.47
C HIS A 383 7.48 -27.50 -15.99
N GLU A 384 7.03 -26.45 -16.68
CA GLU A 384 7.07 -26.46 -18.16
C GLU A 384 8.43 -26.10 -18.76
N LEU A 385 9.22 -25.23 -18.10
CA LEU A 385 10.52 -24.79 -18.62
C LEU A 385 11.69 -25.73 -18.24
N MET A 386 11.56 -26.51 -17.16
CA MET A 386 12.60 -27.44 -16.70
C MET A 386 12.71 -28.69 -17.59
N THR A 387 11.63 -29.11 -18.24
CA THR A 387 11.63 -30.23 -19.21
C THR A 387 12.35 -29.89 -20.52
N GLN A 388 12.52 -28.60 -20.84
CA GLN A 388 13.17 -28.15 -22.07
C GLN A 388 14.70 -28.13 -21.98
N GLU A 389 15.32 -28.44 -20.84
CA GLU A 389 16.78 -28.57 -20.70
C GLU A 389 17.42 -29.61 -21.66
N LYS A 390 16.62 -30.44 -22.34
CA LYS A 390 17.09 -31.43 -23.33
C LYS A 390 16.91 -31.06 -24.81
N ALA A 391 16.33 -29.90 -25.14
CA ALA A 391 16.22 -29.43 -26.52
C ALA A 391 16.73 -27.98 -26.61
N SER A 392 17.65 -27.71 -27.53
CA SER A 392 18.32 -26.43 -27.74
C SER A 392 17.43 -25.20 -27.48
N LEU A 393 17.61 -24.56 -26.32
CA LEU A 393 16.88 -23.36 -25.89
C LEU A 393 17.43 -22.12 -26.59
N SER A 394 16.56 -21.17 -26.94
CA SER A 394 16.98 -19.83 -27.40
C SER A 394 17.43 -18.96 -26.21
N ALA A 395 18.25 -17.94 -26.46
CA ALA A 395 18.76 -17.03 -25.41
C ALA A 395 17.65 -16.34 -24.58
N ASN A 396 16.46 -16.11 -25.16
CA ASN A 396 15.31 -15.57 -24.45
C ASN A 396 14.70 -16.59 -23.48
N GLN A 397 14.60 -17.87 -23.89
CA GLN A 397 14.09 -18.93 -23.03
C GLN A 397 15.07 -19.26 -21.89
N GLU A 398 16.38 -19.12 -22.11
CA GLU A 398 17.38 -19.24 -21.05
C GLU A 398 17.25 -18.12 -19.99
N ASN A 399 16.96 -16.89 -20.41
CA ASN A 399 16.76 -15.77 -19.50
C ASN A 399 15.45 -15.88 -18.71
N GLU A 400 14.36 -16.32 -19.35
CA GLU A 400 13.10 -16.64 -18.67
C GLU A 400 13.28 -17.78 -17.67
N LEU A 401 14.00 -18.85 -18.04
CA LEU A 401 14.31 -19.96 -17.14
C LEU A 401 15.15 -19.49 -15.93
N LYS A 402 16.11 -18.58 -16.14
CA LYS A 402 16.89 -17.97 -15.05
C LYS A 402 16.03 -17.13 -14.10
N ASP A 403 15.11 -16.34 -14.65
CA ASP A 403 14.21 -15.50 -13.84
C ASP A 403 13.20 -16.34 -13.04
N VAL A 404 12.62 -17.38 -13.65
CA VAL A 404 11.73 -18.33 -12.96
C VAL A 404 12.49 -19.11 -11.88
N LYS A 405 13.73 -19.58 -12.16
CA LYS A 405 14.58 -20.22 -11.15
C LYS A 405 14.90 -19.28 -9.99
N LYS A 406 15.14 -17.99 -10.26
CA LYS A 406 15.40 -16.96 -9.23
C LYS A 406 14.16 -16.69 -8.38
N LYS A 407 12.98 -16.56 -9.00
CA LYS A 407 11.70 -16.36 -8.32
C LYS A 407 11.32 -17.59 -7.48
N ASN A 408 11.50 -18.81 -7.98
CA ASN A 408 11.26 -20.05 -7.25
C ASN A 408 12.15 -20.19 -6.00
N LYS A 409 13.46 -19.88 -6.11
CA LYS A 409 14.37 -19.86 -4.95
C LYS A 409 13.96 -18.82 -3.91
N LYS A 410 13.50 -17.65 -4.36
CA LYS A 410 13.01 -16.58 -3.48
C LYS A 410 11.75 -17.00 -2.72
N ILE A 411 10.83 -17.70 -3.39
CA ILE A 411 9.60 -18.22 -2.78
C ILE A 411 9.92 -19.33 -1.79
N LEU A 412 10.79 -20.30 -2.15
CA LEU A 412 11.24 -21.35 -1.23
C LEU A 412 11.80 -20.78 0.07
N PHE A 413 12.67 -19.77 -0.04
CA PHE A 413 13.22 -19.07 1.13
C PHE A 413 12.12 -18.48 2.03
N PHE A 414 11.08 -17.87 1.45
CA PHE A 414 9.97 -17.33 2.22
C PHE A 414 9.09 -18.41 2.87
N LEU A 415 8.83 -19.52 2.17
CA LEU A 415 8.05 -20.64 2.70
C LEU A 415 8.78 -21.36 3.84
N TYR A 416 10.10 -21.46 3.76
CA TYR A 416 10.94 -22.06 4.79
C TYR A 416 11.02 -21.20 6.05
N GLN A 417 10.94 -19.88 5.93
CA GLN A 417 10.88 -18.98 7.09
C GLN A 417 9.49 -18.90 7.74
N ALA A 418 8.46 -19.36 7.04
CA ALA A 418 7.07 -19.29 7.48
C ALA A 418 6.61 -20.51 8.31
N VAL A 419 7.47 -21.51 8.51
CA VAL A 419 7.14 -22.76 9.22
C VAL A 419 7.94 -22.91 10.51
N GLU A 420 7.31 -23.46 11.55
CA GLU A 420 7.99 -23.81 12.80
C GLU A 420 9.03 -24.92 12.60
N GLU A 421 10.03 -25.01 13.49
CA GLU A 421 11.22 -25.86 13.36
C GLU A 421 10.89 -27.35 13.10
N SER A 422 9.83 -27.87 13.71
CA SER A 422 9.33 -29.24 13.51
C SER A 422 8.75 -29.51 12.12
N SER A 423 8.20 -28.47 11.49
CA SER A 423 7.62 -28.49 10.13
C SER A 423 8.66 -28.12 9.07
N PHE A 424 9.66 -27.32 9.44
CA PHE A 424 10.80 -26.99 8.61
C PHE A 424 11.59 -28.23 8.16
N GLN A 425 11.81 -29.19 9.07
CA GLN A 425 12.51 -30.46 8.76
C GLN A 425 11.85 -31.25 7.62
N LYS A 426 10.52 -31.17 7.49
CA LYS A 426 9.76 -31.84 6.43
C LYS A 426 9.69 -31.04 5.13
N ASN A 427 9.96 -29.73 5.21
CA ASN A 427 9.80 -28.78 4.11
C ASN A 427 11.11 -28.52 3.38
N ILE A 428 12.25 -28.60 4.07
CA ILE A 428 13.59 -28.36 3.50
C ILE A 428 13.94 -29.32 2.35
N GLU A 429 13.32 -30.50 2.31
CA GLU A 429 13.52 -31.51 1.26
C GLU A 429 12.75 -31.20 -0.03
N ALA A 430 11.90 -30.16 -0.06
CA ALA A 430 11.10 -29.81 -1.22
C ALA A 430 11.96 -29.35 -2.41
N ALA A 431 11.75 -29.95 -3.58
CA ALA A 431 12.48 -29.65 -4.81
C ALA A 431 11.95 -28.37 -5.51
N SER A 432 10.78 -27.85 -5.10
CA SER A 432 10.19 -26.64 -5.69
C SER A 432 9.32 -25.85 -4.70
N SER A 433 9.11 -24.55 -4.97
CA SER A 433 8.26 -23.71 -4.11
C SER A 433 6.80 -24.19 -4.03
N LYS A 434 6.30 -24.84 -5.08
CA LYS A 434 4.99 -25.47 -5.08
C LYS A 434 4.94 -26.68 -4.16
N GLU A 435 5.95 -27.55 -4.24
CA GLU A 435 6.04 -28.72 -3.37
C GLU A 435 6.17 -28.31 -1.89
N ALA A 436 7.00 -27.31 -1.60
CA ALA A 436 7.12 -26.72 -0.28
C ALA A 436 5.77 -26.18 0.21
N TRP A 437 5.02 -25.49 -0.65
CA TRP A 437 3.69 -24.99 -0.33
C TRP A 437 2.65 -26.08 -0.12
N ASP A 438 2.66 -27.14 -0.94
CA ASP A 438 1.74 -28.26 -0.81
C ASP A 438 1.99 -29.02 0.51
N ILE A 439 3.25 -29.19 0.92
CA ILE A 439 3.64 -29.75 2.21
C ILE A 439 3.10 -28.89 3.36
N ILE A 440 3.28 -27.56 3.28
CA ILE A 440 2.71 -26.61 4.26
C ILE A 440 1.19 -26.74 4.31
N ALA A 441 0.53 -26.73 3.14
CA ALA A 441 -0.93 -26.78 3.05
C ALA A 441 -1.49 -28.10 3.64
N ILE A 442 -0.80 -29.22 3.49
CA ILE A 442 -1.16 -30.50 4.10
C ILE A 442 -1.02 -30.44 5.62
N ILE A 443 0.10 -29.90 6.13
CA ILE A 443 0.34 -29.74 7.57
C ILE A 443 -0.75 -28.85 8.20
N PHE A 444 -1.03 -27.70 7.59
CA PHE A 444 -2.05 -26.76 8.08
C PHE A 444 -3.49 -27.31 7.99
N ARG A 445 -3.83 -28.09 6.94
CA ARG A 445 -5.14 -28.77 6.89
C ARG A 445 -5.27 -29.87 7.94
N GLY A 446 -4.17 -30.56 8.26
CA GLY A 446 -4.12 -31.50 9.37
C GLY A 446 -4.47 -30.81 10.69
N ASP A 447 -3.88 -29.65 10.94
CA ASP A 447 -4.15 -28.85 12.12
C ASP A 447 -5.57 -28.27 12.16
N GLU A 448 -6.14 -27.88 11.02
CA GLU A 448 -7.54 -27.42 10.92
C GLU A 448 -8.53 -28.56 11.23
N CYS A 449 -8.28 -29.78 10.72
CA CYS A 449 -9.09 -30.95 11.03
C CYS A 449 -9.02 -31.30 12.51
N VAL A 450 -7.82 -31.28 13.11
CA VAL A 450 -7.62 -31.49 14.55
C VAL A 450 -8.30 -30.39 15.37
N ARG A 451 -8.25 -29.13 14.91
CA ARG A 451 -8.94 -27.98 15.52
C ARG A 451 -10.45 -28.16 15.49
N GLN A 452 -11.03 -28.60 14.37
CA GLN A 452 -12.47 -28.86 14.24
C GLN A 452 -12.92 -30.03 15.14
N ILE A 453 -12.15 -31.12 15.22
CA ILE A 453 -12.45 -32.24 16.13
C ILE A 453 -12.38 -31.78 17.60
N ARG A 454 -11.38 -30.97 17.95
CA ARG A 454 -11.27 -30.36 19.29
C ARG A 454 -12.44 -29.43 19.57
N LEU A 455 -12.83 -28.57 18.63
CA LEU A 455 -13.99 -27.69 18.78
C LEU A 455 -15.28 -28.48 18.96
N GLN A 456 -15.53 -29.54 18.18
CA GLN A 456 -16.69 -30.40 18.37
C GLN A 456 -16.71 -31.04 19.76
N THR A 457 -15.55 -31.52 20.22
CA THR A 457 -15.41 -32.08 21.58
C THR A 457 -15.66 -31.02 22.65
N LEU A 458 -15.16 -29.80 22.46
CA LEU A 458 -15.34 -28.70 23.40
C LEU A 458 -16.77 -28.16 23.41
N ARG A 459 -17.46 -28.12 22.26
CA ARG A 459 -18.89 -27.81 22.15
C ARG A 459 -19.72 -28.83 22.91
N ALA A 460 -19.45 -30.12 22.70
CA ALA A 460 -20.13 -31.18 23.43
C ALA A 460 -19.91 -31.04 24.95
N LYS A 461 -18.66 -30.84 25.38
CA LYS A 461 -18.35 -30.58 26.80
C LYS A 461 -19.06 -29.32 27.33
N PHE A 462 -19.09 -28.23 26.57
CA PHE A 462 -19.78 -27.01 26.96
C PHE A 462 -21.29 -27.25 27.11
N GLU A 463 -21.90 -28.08 26.24
CA GLU A 463 -23.33 -28.37 26.33
C GLU A 463 -23.67 -29.39 27.42
N ASP A 464 -22.81 -30.37 27.66
CA ASP A 464 -23.07 -31.45 28.60
C ASP A 464 -22.68 -31.11 30.04
N ILE A 465 -21.84 -30.09 30.26
CA ILE A 465 -21.39 -29.71 31.61
C ILE A 465 -22.56 -29.24 32.47
N ARG A 466 -22.77 -29.91 33.61
CA ARG A 466 -23.81 -29.60 34.60
C ARG A 466 -23.18 -29.38 35.97
N MET A 467 -23.83 -28.58 36.79
CA MET A 467 -23.38 -28.33 38.16
C MET A 467 -23.85 -29.51 39.02
N GLU A 468 -22.90 -30.28 39.57
CA GLU A 468 -23.21 -31.49 40.37
C GLU A 468 -23.01 -31.27 41.88
N SER A 469 -21.77 -31.20 42.36
CA SER A 469 -21.45 -31.08 43.79
C SER A 469 -20.32 -30.08 44.09
N GLU A 470 -19.87 -29.35 43.07
CA GLU A 470 -18.78 -28.37 43.17
C GLU A 470 -19.33 -26.97 43.53
N SER A 471 -18.48 -26.06 44.01
CA SER A 471 -18.91 -24.70 44.28
C SER A 471 -19.29 -23.97 42.98
N ILE A 472 -20.17 -22.97 43.08
CA ILE A 472 -20.56 -22.15 41.92
C ILE A 472 -19.32 -21.53 41.24
N ALA A 473 -18.31 -21.15 42.02
CA ALA A 473 -17.07 -20.59 41.50
C ALA A 473 -16.27 -21.61 40.67
N ASP A 474 -16.19 -22.86 41.11
CA ASP A 474 -15.50 -23.94 40.40
C ASP A 474 -16.23 -24.30 39.10
N TYR A 475 -17.56 -24.35 39.13
CA TYR A 475 -18.37 -24.59 37.94
C TYR A 475 -18.22 -23.48 36.88
N VAL A 476 -18.26 -22.21 37.32
CA VAL A 476 -18.02 -21.06 36.43
C VAL A 476 -16.59 -21.11 35.86
N PHE A 477 -15.60 -21.48 36.68
CA PHE A 477 -14.23 -21.64 36.22
C PHE A 477 -14.10 -22.73 35.15
N LEU A 478 -14.73 -23.90 35.33
CA LEU A 478 -14.73 -24.97 34.33
C LEU A 478 -15.37 -24.54 33.00
N ILE A 479 -16.50 -23.83 33.05
CA ILE A 479 -17.13 -23.25 31.86
C ILE A 479 -16.18 -22.28 31.17
N LEU A 480 -15.54 -21.37 31.91
CA LEU A 480 -14.60 -20.41 31.35
C LEU A 480 -13.36 -21.07 30.77
N VAL A 481 -12.88 -22.18 31.34
CA VAL A 481 -11.79 -22.98 30.77
C VAL A 481 -12.19 -23.55 29.42
N ILE A 482 -13.39 -24.15 29.31
CA ILE A 482 -13.90 -24.68 28.04
C ILE A 482 -14.09 -23.56 27.02
N VAL A 483 -14.70 -22.44 27.40
CA VAL A 483 -14.91 -21.27 26.53
C VAL A 483 -13.57 -20.69 26.05
N ASN A 484 -12.58 -20.59 26.94
CA ASN A 484 -11.24 -20.13 26.56
C ASN A 484 -10.52 -21.12 25.64
N GLN A 485 -10.72 -22.43 25.83
CA GLN A 485 -10.22 -23.45 24.91
C GLN A 485 -10.91 -23.38 23.55
N MET A 486 -12.22 -23.12 23.49
CA MET A 486 -12.94 -22.87 22.23
C MET A 486 -12.41 -21.61 21.53
N LYS A 487 -12.18 -20.54 22.29
CA LYS A 487 -11.60 -19.28 21.79
C LYS A 487 -10.19 -19.47 21.23
N ARG A 488 -9.37 -20.32 21.84
CA ARG A 488 -8.04 -20.71 21.33
C ARG A 488 -8.09 -21.56 20.05
N ASN A 489 -9.24 -22.13 19.73
CA ASN A 489 -9.49 -22.88 18.51
C ASN A 489 -10.38 -22.06 17.53
N ASP A 490 -10.38 -20.73 17.65
CA ASP A 490 -11.08 -19.75 16.79
C ASP A 490 -12.62 -19.77 16.86
N GLU A 491 -13.21 -20.28 17.93
CA GLU A 491 -14.64 -20.16 18.20
C GLU A 491 -14.90 -19.29 19.43
N THR A 492 -15.48 -18.12 19.21
CA THR A 492 -15.90 -17.23 20.31
C THR A 492 -17.38 -17.40 20.57
N LEU A 493 -17.73 -17.80 21.79
CA LEU A 493 -19.10 -17.80 22.26
C LEU A 493 -19.47 -16.40 22.74
N GLU A 494 -20.69 -15.95 22.43
CA GLU A 494 -21.20 -14.68 22.95
C GLU A 494 -21.33 -14.75 24.48
N ASP A 495 -20.91 -13.68 25.16
CA ASP A 495 -20.94 -13.61 26.63
C ASP A 495 -22.33 -13.92 27.19
N ILE A 496 -23.39 -13.52 26.46
CA ILE A 496 -24.79 -13.81 26.85
C ILE A 496 -25.07 -15.32 26.91
N ARG A 497 -24.55 -16.11 25.97
CA ARG A 497 -24.74 -17.56 25.92
C ARG A 497 -23.97 -18.26 27.05
N VAL A 498 -22.80 -17.74 27.41
CA VAL A 498 -22.02 -18.23 28.55
C VAL A 498 -22.77 -17.95 29.86
N VAL A 499 -23.31 -16.74 30.01
CA VAL A 499 -24.11 -16.34 31.17
C VAL A 499 -25.41 -17.16 31.27
N GLU A 500 -26.13 -17.35 30.17
CA GLU A 500 -27.34 -18.19 30.12
C GLU A 500 -27.04 -19.63 30.56
N LYS A 501 -25.92 -20.21 30.12
CA LYS A 501 -25.51 -21.56 30.52
C LYS A 501 -25.29 -21.65 32.03
N ILE A 502 -24.60 -20.66 32.61
CA ILE A 502 -24.36 -20.59 34.06
C ILE A 502 -25.69 -20.46 34.82
N LEU A 503 -26.56 -19.54 34.39
CA LEU A 503 -27.84 -19.28 35.07
C LEU A 503 -28.81 -20.47 34.99
N HIS A 504 -28.90 -21.15 33.84
CA HIS A 504 -29.75 -22.33 33.68
C HIS A 504 -29.29 -23.50 34.56
N SER A 505 -27.98 -23.67 34.77
CA SER A 505 -27.46 -24.69 35.68
C SER A 505 -27.71 -24.36 37.15
N LEU A 506 -27.72 -23.08 37.53
CA LEU A 506 -28.08 -22.62 38.88
C LEU A 506 -29.57 -22.81 39.19
N ILE A 507 -30.46 -22.56 38.23
CA ILE A 507 -31.91 -22.71 38.40
C ILE A 507 -32.31 -24.19 38.55
N ASN A 508 -31.62 -25.08 37.85
CA ASN A 508 -31.87 -26.52 37.92
C ASN A 508 -31.20 -27.21 39.13
N PHE A 509 -30.37 -26.48 39.89
CA PHE A 509 -29.75 -26.96 41.12
C PHE A 509 -30.68 -26.76 42.30
N LYS A 510 -31.65 -27.67 42.45
CA LYS A 510 -32.46 -27.77 43.67
C LYS A 510 -31.64 -28.53 44.72
N VAL A 511 -31.44 -27.90 45.89
CA VAL A 511 -30.95 -28.53 47.14
C VAL A 511 -31.79 -29.74 47.50
#